data_AF-A0AAV8YPG2-F1
#
_entry.id   AF-A0AAV8YPG2-F1
#
_cell.length_a   1.000
_cell.length_b   1.000
_cell.length_c   1.000
_cell.angle_alpha   90.00
_cell.angle_beta   90.00
_cell.angle_gamma   90.00
#
_symmetry.space_group_name_H-M   'P 1'
#
loop_
_entity.id
_entity.type
_entity.pdbx_description
1 polymer ?
#
loop_
_entity_poly.entity_id
_entity_poly.type
_entity_poly.pdbx_seq_one_letter_code
_entity_poly.pdbx_strand_id
1 'polypeptide(L)' 'MWDKKCQIFQKDTIEFWRNLCTLTNFNDEYIFRNIAELALIILCIPHGNADVERIFSNIADIKTKKRNKFQHRFLKLYFE' A
#
# COMPACT_ATOMS: atom_id res chain seq x y z
N MET A 1 15.60 -33.39 -4.71
CA MET A 1 16.71 -32.42 -4.56
C MET A 1 16.37 -31.11 -5.29
N TRP A 2 15.17 -30.52 -5.09
CA TRP A 2 14.82 -29.21 -5.66
C TRP A 2 13.81 -28.41 -4.79
N ASP A 3 13.76 -28.63 -3.47
CA ASP A 3 12.84 -27.92 -2.56
C ASP A 3 13.56 -27.07 -1.49
N LYS A 4 14.72 -26.50 -1.82
CA LYS A 4 15.49 -25.65 -0.89
C LYS A 4 15.76 -24.24 -1.42
N LYS A 5 14.86 -23.65 -2.22
CA LYS A 5 15.04 -22.28 -2.73
C LYS A 5 14.17 -21.20 -2.10
N CYS A 6 13.25 -21.50 -1.19
CA CYS A 6 12.31 -20.49 -0.70
C CYS A 6 12.27 -20.38 0.84
N GLN A 7 13.41 -20.49 1.51
CA GLN A 7 13.56 -20.12 2.93
C GLN A 7 14.51 -18.93 3.12
N ILE A 8 14.58 -18.06 2.11
CA ILE A 8 15.22 -16.76 2.26
C ILE A 8 14.20 -15.87 2.95
N PHE A 9 14.21 -15.88 4.28
CA PHE A 9 13.66 -14.86 5.17
C PHE A 9 12.43 -14.09 4.62
N GLN A 10 11.23 -14.64 4.79
CA GLN A 10 9.99 -13.86 4.68
C GLN A 10 9.94 -12.86 5.84
N LYS A 11 10.70 -11.77 5.74
CA LYS A 11 10.24 -10.52 6.36
C LYS A 11 9.21 -9.94 5.42
N ASP A 12 8.11 -9.44 5.99
CA ASP A 12 7.12 -8.68 5.25
C ASP A 12 7.88 -7.61 4.44
N THR A 13 7.63 -7.56 3.12
CA THR A 13 8.32 -6.64 2.22
C THR A 13 8.14 -5.20 2.69
N ILE A 14 6.98 -4.87 3.27
CA ILE A 14 6.71 -3.56 3.87
C ILE A 14 7.62 -3.32 5.07
N GLU A 15 7.79 -4.31 5.95
CA GLU A 15 8.66 -4.21 7.12
C GLU A 15 10.13 -4.05 6.72
N PHE A 16 10.57 -4.73 5.67
CA PHE A 16 11.91 -4.55 5.11
C PHE A 16 12.17 -3.09 4.70
N TRP A 17 11.29 -2.51 3.86
CA TRP A 17 11.47 -1.13 3.39
C TRP A 17 11.29 -0.10 4.51
N ARG A 18 10.42 -0.36 5.49
CA ARG A 18 10.30 0.49 6.70
C ARG A 18 11.58 0.51 7.52
N ASN A 19 12.21 -0.65 7.73
CA ASN A 19 13.49 -0.71 8.44
C ASN A 19 14.57 0.06 7.66
N LEU A 20 14.56 -0.02 6.32
CA LEU A 20 15.50 0.72 5.48
C LEU A 20 15.35 2.24 5.59
N CYS A 21 14.13 2.76 5.79
CA CYS A 21 13.90 4.19 6.08
C CYS A 21 14.53 4.64 7.41
N THR A 22 14.67 3.75 8.38
CA THR A 22 15.21 4.07 9.72
C THR A 22 16.73 3.99 9.81
N LEU A 23 17.42 3.49 8.77
CA LEU A 23 18.87 3.36 8.77
C LEU A 23 19.53 4.73 8.59
N THR A 24 20.26 5.15 9.63
CA THR A 24 21.11 6.34 9.64
C THR A 24 22.59 5.97 9.62
N ASN A 25 23.42 6.86 9.08
CA ASN A 25 24.87 6.74 9.16
C ASN A 25 25.39 7.21 10.54
N PHE A 26 26.70 7.14 10.75
CA PHE A 26 27.36 7.66 11.95
C PHE A 26 27.20 9.17 12.18
N ASN A 27 26.64 9.89 11.21
CA ASN A 27 26.38 11.33 11.22
C ASN A 27 24.88 11.63 11.34
N ASP A 28 24.07 10.63 11.71
CA ASP A 28 22.59 10.69 11.83
C ASP A 28 21.83 11.04 10.54
N GLU A 29 22.47 10.90 9.37
CA GLU A 29 21.82 11.12 8.08
C GLU A 29 21.24 9.81 7.54
N TYR A 30 20.01 9.90 7.01
CA TYR A 30 19.35 8.75 6.41
C TYR A 30 20.01 8.36 5.08
N ILE A 31 20.45 7.12 4.97
CA ILE A 31 21.25 6.64 3.82
C ILE A 31 20.36 6.30 2.62
N PHE A 32 19.23 5.64 2.87
CA PHE A 32 18.38 5.06 1.82
C PHE A 32 16.94 5.58 1.82
N ARG A 33 16.67 6.67 2.54
CA ARG A 33 15.30 7.18 2.74
C ARG A 33 14.55 7.41 1.42
N ASN A 34 15.18 8.04 0.44
CA ASN A 34 14.54 8.33 -0.85
C ASN A 34 14.11 7.05 -1.60
N ILE A 35 14.96 6.02 -1.59
CA ILE A 35 14.69 4.76 -2.29
C ILE A 35 13.64 3.95 -1.51
N ALA A 36 13.73 3.95 -0.19
CA ALA A 36 12.79 3.23 0.66
C ALA A 36 11.38 3.85 0.62
N GLU A 37 11.28 5.18 0.62
CA GLU A 37 10.01 5.90 0.43
C GLU A 37 9.41 5.60 -0.96
N LEU A 38 10.22 5.62 -2.03
CA LEU A 38 9.76 5.26 -3.36
C LEU A 38 9.24 3.82 -3.43
N ALA A 39 9.96 2.87 -2.83
CA ALA A 39 9.55 1.48 -2.81
C ALA A 39 8.24 1.28 -2.05
N LEU A 40 8.05 1.95 -0.91
CA LEU A 40 6.79 1.92 -0.16
C LEU A 40 5.63 2.50 -0.96
N ILE A 41 5.84 3.59 -1.70
CA ILE A 41 4.83 4.17 -2.59
C ILE A 41 4.44 3.17 -3.67
N ILE A 42 5.42 2.54 -4.33
CA ILE A 42 5.17 1.55 -5.38
C ILE A 42 4.41 0.34 -4.85
N LEU A 43 4.73 -0.12 -3.64
CA LEU A 43 4.04 -1.25 -3.00
C LEU A 43 2.57 -0.94 -2.63
N CYS A 44 2.21 0.34 -2.49
CA CYS A 44 0.82 0.76 -2.32
C CYS A 44 0.04 0.85 -3.64
N ILE A 45 0.71 0.72 -4.79
CA ILE A 45 0.04 0.73 -6.09
C ILE A 45 -0.64 -0.63 -6.29
N PRO A 46 -1.96 -0.67 -6.54
CA PRO A 46 -2.63 -1.90 -6.90
C PRO A 46 -2.03 -2.48 -8.19
N HIS A 47 -1.73 -3.78 -8.18
CA HIS A 47 -0.96 -4.47 -9.22
C HIS A 47 -1.66 -4.53 -10.60
N GLY A 48 -2.88 -4.00 -10.74
CA GLY A 48 -3.53 -3.86 -12.03
C GLY A 48 -4.85 -3.11 -11.99
N ASN A 49 -5.30 -2.71 -13.18
CA ASN A 49 -6.56 -1.99 -13.40
C ASN A 49 -7.77 -2.78 -12.86
N ALA A 50 -7.74 -4.10 -12.88
CA ALA A 50 -8.82 -4.95 -12.36
C ALA A 50 -9.02 -4.82 -10.83
N ASP A 51 -7.93 -4.64 -10.06
CA ASP A 51 -8.03 -4.43 -8.61
C ASP A 51 -8.60 -3.05 -8.30
N VAL A 52 -8.20 -2.04 -9.09
CA VAL A 52 -8.73 -0.69 -9.03
C VAL A 52 -10.23 -0.68 -9.38
N GLU A 53 -10.63 -1.35 -10.46
CA GLU A 53 -12.02 -1.51 -10.87
C GLU A 53 -12.85 -2.26 -9.83
N ARG A 54 -12.28 -3.27 -9.16
CA ARG A 54 -12.95 -3.98 -8.06
C ARG A 54 -13.18 -3.08 -6.85
N ILE A 55 -12.20 -2.26 -6.48
CA ILE A 55 -12.34 -1.25 -5.41
C ILE A 55 -13.41 -0.22 -5.79
N PHE A 56 -13.38 0.31 -7.01
CA PHE A 56 -14.38 1.27 -7.47
C PHE A 56 -15.78 0.67 -7.61
N SER A 57 -15.90 -0.58 -8.04
CA SER A 57 -17.17 -1.31 -8.09
C SER A 57 -17.76 -1.49 -6.70
N ASN A 58 -16.94 -1.87 -5.72
CA ASN A 58 -17.37 -1.95 -4.31
C ASN A 58 -17.84 -0.58 -3.78
N ILE A 59 -17.11 0.50 -4.08
CA ILE A 59 -17.49 1.87 -3.70
C ILE A 59 -18.79 2.31 -4.39
N ALA A 60 -18.96 1.99 -5.68
CA ALA A 60 -20.16 2.29 -6.44
C ALA A 60 -21.38 1.52 -5.90
N ASP A 61 -21.20 0.25 -5.53
CA ASP A 61 -22.23 -0.59 -4.88
C ASP A 61 -22.68 0.00 -3.54
N ILE A 62 -21.74 0.49 -2.74
CA ILE A 62 -22.02 1.20 -1.47
C ILE A 62 -22.80 2.50 -1.72
N LYS A 63 -22.45 3.25 -2.77
CA LYS A 63 -23.10 4.53 -3.12
C LYS A 63 -24.52 4.36 -3.68
N THR A 64 -24.77 3.27 -4.40
CA THR A 64 -26.02 3.05 -5.16
C THR A 64 -27.03 2.16 -4.45
N LYS A 65 -26.61 1.17 -3.65
CA LYS A 65 -27.54 0.31 -2.93
C LYS A 65 -28.18 1.06 -1.76
N LYS A 66 -29.51 1.18 -1.80
CA LYS A 66 -30.37 1.92 -0.85
C LYS A 66 -30.16 1.55 0.63
N ARG A 67 -29.60 0.35 0.93
CA ARG A 67 -29.29 -0.15 2.28
C ARG A 67 -27.88 0.20 2.80
N ASN A 68 -26.93 0.57 1.93
CA ASN A 68 -25.53 0.90 2.28
C ASN A 68 -25.16 2.35 1.97
N LYS A 69 -26.13 3.16 1.53
CA LYS A 69 -25.91 4.54 1.10
C LYS A 69 -25.39 5.38 2.27
N PHE A 70 -24.08 5.64 2.30
CA PHE A 70 -23.50 6.62 3.20
C PHE A 70 -24.25 7.95 3.03
N GLN A 71 -24.63 8.57 4.15
CA GLN A 71 -25.29 9.86 4.12
C GLN A 71 -24.44 10.86 3.33
N HIS A 72 -25.08 11.53 2.38
CA HIS A 72 -24.50 12.42 1.36
C HIS A 72 -23.43 13.40 1.88
N ARG A 73 -23.48 13.76 3.17
CA ARG A 73 -22.51 14.64 3.85
C ARG A 73 -21.07 14.09 3.84
N PHE A 74 -20.88 12.78 3.99
CA PHE A 74 -19.54 12.18 4.07
C PHE A 74 -18.85 12.08 2.70
N LEU A 75 -19.60 11.85 1.63
CA LEU A 75 -19.03 11.69 0.29
C LEU A 75 -18.42 12.98 -0.28
N LYS A 76 -18.83 14.14 0.24
CA LYS A 76 -18.36 15.45 -0.23
C LYS A 76 -17.00 15.86 0.36
N LEU A 77 -16.63 15.33 1.53
CA LEU A 77 -15.39 15.69 2.23
C LEU A 77 -14.15 14.92 1.77
N TYR A 78 -14.32 13.83 1.01
CA TYR A 78 -13.21 12.96 0.59
C TYR A 78 -12.80 13.12 -0.89
N PHE A 79 -13.52 13.95 -1.66
CA PHE A 79 -13.35 14.07 -3.11
C PHE A 79 -13.39 15.52 -3.65
N GLU A 80 -13.27 16.52 -2.78
CA GLU A 80 -12.95 17.93 -3.11
C GLU A 80 -11.57 18.26 -2.52
#